data_AF-A0A6B1HDK8-F1
#
_entry.id   AF-A0A6B1HDK8-F1
#
_cell.length_a   1.000
_cell.length_b   1.000
_cell.length_c   1.000
_cell.angle_alpha   90.00
_cell.angle_beta   90.00
_cell.angle_gamma   90.00
#
_symmetry.space_group_name_H-M   'P 1'
#
loop_
_entity.id
_entity.type
_entity.pdbx_description
1 polymer ?
#
loop_
_entity_poly.entity_id
_entity_poly.type
_entity_poly.pdbx_seq_one_letter_code
_entity_poly.pdbx_strand_id
1 'polypeptide(L)'
;MSLVARHLESNGIPTVILGAARDIVTHCGVPRFAFVDFPLGNPSGKPYDRDTQAAIANAVIDLFETAAEPGTVVTMPFRWSDDESWRDGYFQVNEANIDALRRAGEERRAARAHRRATGQVRTA
;
A
#
# COMPACT_ATOMS: atom_id res chain seq x y z
N MET A 1 -2.67 -3.92 -6.79
CA MET A 1 -1.53 -3.93 -7.74
C MET A 1 -0.88 -5.31 -7.89
N SER A 2 -0.94 -6.20 -6.90
CA SER A 2 -0.27 -7.52 -6.93
C SER A 2 -0.61 -8.41 -8.14
N LEU A 3 -1.90 -8.55 -8.50
CA LEU A 3 -2.30 -9.34 -9.67
C LEU A 3 -1.78 -8.73 -10.98
N VAL A 4 -1.76 -7.40 -11.06
CA VAL A 4 -1.28 -6.64 -12.22
C VAL A 4 0.22 -6.84 -12.40
N ALA A 5 1.00 -6.79 -11.32
CA ALA A 5 2.44 -7.03 -11.36
C ALA A 5 2.77 -8.39 -11.99
N ARG A 6 2.08 -9.46 -11.57
CA ARG A 6 2.27 -10.79 -12.20
C ARG A 6 1.91 -10.80 -13.68
N HIS A 7 0.82 -10.14 -14.05
CA HIS A 7 0.41 -10.05 -15.45
C HIS A 7 1.43 -9.29 -16.30
N LEU A 8 2.00 -8.20 -15.79
CA LEU A 8 3.05 -7.45 -16.48
C LEU A 8 4.29 -8.33 -16.70
N GLU A 9 4.71 -9.10 -15.69
CA GLU A 9 5.90 -9.96 -15.81
C GLU A 9 5.71 -11.16 -16.71
N SER A 10 4.52 -11.76 -16.72
CA SER A 10 4.20 -12.80 -17.71
C SER A 10 4.25 -12.27 -19.15
N ASN A 11 4.22 -10.94 -19.34
CA ASN A 11 4.32 -10.26 -20.63
C ASN A 11 5.67 -9.54 -20.81
N GLY A 12 6.69 -9.87 -20.01
CA GLY A 12 8.05 -9.35 -20.17
C GLY A 12 8.27 -7.92 -19.66
N ILE A 13 7.34 -7.36 -18.89
CA ILE A 13 7.51 -6.05 -18.23
C ILE A 13 7.86 -6.30 -16.76
N PRO A 14 9.13 -6.15 -16.34
CA PRO A 14 9.54 -6.44 -14.98
C PRO A 14 8.94 -5.43 -13.98
N THR A 15 8.66 -5.90 -12.76
CA THR A 15 7.98 -5.14 -11.71
C THR A 15 8.58 -5.36 -10.33
N VAL A 16 8.48 -4.36 -9.47
CA VAL A 16 8.74 -4.48 -8.04
C VAL A 16 7.63 -3.78 -7.29
N ILE A 17 7.15 -4.38 -6.21
CA ILE A 17 6.17 -3.76 -5.34
C ILE A 17 6.89 -3.18 -4.13
N LEU A 18 6.65 -1.91 -3.85
CA LEU A 18 6.94 -1.28 -2.56
C LEU A 18 5.62 -1.17 -1.77
N GLY A 19 5.56 -1.75 -0.57
CA GLY A 19 4.30 -1.75 0.18
C GLY A 19 4.39 -2.26 1.62
N ALA A 20 3.31 -2.03 2.37
CA ALA A 20 3.21 -2.32 3.79
C ALA A 20 2.28 -3.49 4.17
N ALA A 21 1.51 -4.04 3.22
CA ALA A 21 0.58 -5.14 3.47
C ALA A 21 1.23 -6.50 3.20
N ARG A 22 2.13 -6.95 4.10
CA ARG A 22 3.01 -8.10 3.84
C ARG A 22 2.24 -9.36 3.46
N ASP A 23 1.29 -9.74 4.29
CA ASP A 23 0.44 -10.92 4.15
C ASP A 23 -0.36 -10.93 2.84
N ILE A 24 -1.00 -9.82 2.49
CA ILE A 24 -1.80 -9.68 1.27
C ILE A 24 -0.91 -9.79 0.04
N VAL A 25 0.25 -9.11 0.05
CA VAL A 25 1.15 -9.08 -1.10
C VAL A 25 1.83 -10.43 -1.32
N THR A 26 2.29 -11.09 -0.25
CA THR A 26 2.91 -12.42 -0.35
C THR A 26 1.89 -13.50 -0.70
N HIS A 27 0.67 -13.44 -0.16
CA HIS A 27 -0.42 -14.35 -0.57
C HIS A 27 -0.72 -14.23 -2.07
N CYS A 28 -0.65 -13.03 -2.62
CA CYS A 28 -0.78 -12.82 -4.06
C CYS A 28 0.42 -13.33 -4.87
N GLY A 29 1.53 -13.78 -4.28
CA GLY A 29 2.67 -14.35 -5.01
C GLY A 29 3.29 -13.40 -6.03
N VAL A 30 3.62 -12.18 -5.61
CA VAL A 30 4.18 -11.16 -6.51
C VAL A 30 5.64 -11.46 -6.88
N PRO A 31 6.15 -10.99 -8.03
CA PRO A 31 7.49 -11.35 -8.49
C PRO A 31 8.61 -10.85 -7.57
N ARG A 32 8.54 -9.59 -7.12
CA ARG A 32 9.51 -8.94 -6.23
C ARG A 32 8.78 -8.03 -5.26
N PHE A 33 9.13 -8.07 -3.99
CA PHE A 33 8.47 -7.27 -2.96
C PHE A 33 9.45 -6.63 -1.97
N ALA A 34 9.53 -5.30 -2.02
CA ALA A 34 10.11 -4.47 -0.98
C ALA A 34 9.04 -4.15 0.08
N PHE A 35 9.12 -4.85 1.20
CA PHE A 35 8.25 -4.64 2.34
C PHE A 35 8.80 -3.52 3.24
N VAL A 36 7.95 -2.55 3.55
CA VAL A 36 8.20 -1.47 4.53
C VAL A 36 7.13 -1.53 5.61
N ASP A 37 7.54 -1.53 6.88
CA ASP A 37 6.61 -1.62 8.00
C ASP A 37 6.10 -0.24 8.44
N PHE A 38 5.42 0.43 7.51
CA PHE A 38 4.86 1.78 7.66
C PHE A 38 3.33 1.75 7.63
N PRO A 39 2.64 2.80 8.10
CA PRO A 39 1.20 2.90 7.95
C PRO A 39 0.80 2.79 6.48
N LEU A 40 -0.20 1.94 6.19
CA LEU A 40 -0.66 1.73 4.83
C LEU A 40 -1.09 3.07 4.20
N GLY A 41 -0.60 3.32 2.98
CA GLY A 41 -0.70 4.61 2.28
C GLY A 41 0.59 5.43 2.28
N ASN A 42 1.57 5.10 3.14
CA ASN A 42 2.84 5.83 3.24
C ASN A 42 4.09 4.96 2.98
N PRO A 43 4.10 4.04 2.00
CA PRO A 43 5.21 3.09 1.86
C PRO A 43 6.51 3.75 1.38
N SER A 44 6.45 4.96 0.82
CA SER A 44 7.65 5.70 0.41
C SER A 44 8.31 6.48 1.55
N GLY A 45 7.79 6.42 2.77
CA GLY A 45 8.29 7.19 3.92
C GLY A 45 7.42 8.37 4.31
N LYS A 46 7.86 9.09 5.34
CA LYS A 46 7.15 10.26 5.88
C LYS A 46 7.10 11.39 4.86
N PRO A 47 6.07 12.26 4.89
CA PRO A 47 6.07 13.50 4.15
C PRO A 47 7.35 14.31 4.43
N TYR A 48 7.98 14.81 3.37
CA TYR A 48 9.16 15.68 3.38
C TYR A 48 10.47 15.09 3.94
N ASP A 49 10.47 13.83 4.38
CA ASP A 49 11.71 13.12 4.73
C ASP A 49 12.39 12.59 3.46
N ARG A 50 13.06 13.52 2.74
CA ARG A 50 13.64 13.24 1.42
C ARG A 50 14.76 12.21 1.49
N ASP A 51 15.51 12.18 2.58
CA ASP A 51 16.65 11.26 2.74
C ASP A 51 16.16 9.82 2.88
N THR A 52 15.15 9.58 3.75
CA THR A 52 14.53 8.26 3.86
C THR A 52 13.81 7.86 2.58
N GLN A 53 13.10 8.79 1.93
CA GLN A 53 12.42 8.53 0.65
C GLN A 53 13.41 8.10 -0.45
N ALA A 54 14.56 8.78 -0.54
CA ALA A 54 15.61 8.45 -1.50
C ALA A 54 16.26 7.09 -1.18
N ALA A 55 16.53 6.81 0.10
CA ALA A 55 17.07 5.53 0.53
C ALA A 55 16.13 4.35 0.21
N ILE A 56 14.82 4.52 0.42
CA ILE A 56 13.80 3.53 0.03
C ILE A 56 13.78 3.34 -1.48
N ALA A 57 13.78 4.42 -2.26
CA ALA A 57 13.76 4.34 -3.72
C ALA A 57 14.98 3.56 -4.26
N ASN A 58 16.18 3.86 -3.76
CA ASN A 58 17.40 3.15 -4.14
C ASN A 58 17.32 1.66 -3.77
N ALA A 59 16.91 1.33 -2.55
CA ALA A 59 16.80 -0.08 -2.13
C ALA A 59 15.77 -0.88 -2.95
N VAL A 60 14.70 -0.22 -3.44
CA VAL A 60 13.72 -0.83 -4.34
C VAL A 60 14.32 -1.11 -5.72
N ILE A 61 15.15 -0.20 -6.24
CA ILE A 61 15.87 -0.37 -7.51
C ILE A 61 16.92 -1.49 -7.36
N ASP A 62 17.66 -1.50 -6.25
CA ASP A 62 18.63 -2.57 -5.97
C ASP A 62 17.95 -3.95 -5.92
N LEU A 63 16.79 -4.05 -5.27
CA LEU A 63 16.00 -5.30 -5.27
C LEU A 63 15.55 -5.68 -6.68
N PHE A 64 15.16 -4.71 -7.49
CA PHE A 64 14.74 -4.95 -8.86
C PHE A 64 15.87 -5.57 -9.70
N GLU A 65 17.12 -5.14 -9.50
CA GLU A 65 18.30 -5.67 -10.20
C GLU A 65 18.81 -7.01 -9.63
N THR A 66 18.70 -7.21 -8.32
CA THR A 66 19.38 -8.32 -7.62
C THR A 66 18.50 -9.53 -7.32
N ALA A 67 17.17 -9.41 -7.43
CA ALA A 67 16.26 -10.54 -7.17
C ALA A 67 16.48 -11.69 -8.17
N ALA A 68 17.02 -12.80 -7.68
CA ALA A 68 17.31 -13.99 -8.50
C ALA A 68 16.06 -14.85 -8.77
N GLU A 69 15.10 -14.86 -7.84
CA GLU A 69 13.94 -15.76 -7.89
C GLU A 69 12.61 -15.00 -7.76
N PRO A 70 11.54 -15.45 -8.47
CA PRO A 70 10.20 -14.93 -8.24
C PRO A 70 9.75 -15.14 -6.79
N GLY A 71 8.99 -14.19 -6.25
CA GLY A 71 8.55 -14.22 -4.86
C GLY A 71 9.60 -13.73 -3.87
N THR A 72 10.70 -13.13 -4.33
CA THR A 72 11.70 -12.52 -3.44
C THR A 72 11.07 -11.40 -2.62
N VAL A 73 11.16 -11.51 -1.29
CA VAL A 73 10.68 -10.51 -0.32
C VAL A 73 11.86 -9.97 0.48
N VAL A 74 12.04 -8.65 0.46
CA VAL A 74 13.01 -7.94 1.31
C VAL A 74 12.27 -7.06 2.30
N THR A 75 12.56 -7.23 3.59
CA THR A 75 12.12 -6.30 4.64
C THR A 75 13.10 -5.15 4.71
N MET A 76 12.63 -3.93 4.45
CA MET A 76 13.44 -2.73 4.50
C MET A 76 13.73 -2.31 5.95
N PRO A 77 14.94 -1.81 6.25
CA PRO A 77 15.39 -1.53 7.61
C PRO A 77 14.93 -0.17 8.17
N PHE A 78 13.88 0.44 7.61
CA PHE A 78 13.40 1.76 8.02
C PHE A 78 12.31 1.67 9.07
N ARG A 79 12.24 2.67 9.97
CA ARG A 79 11.23 2.77 11.02
C ARG A 79 10.31 3.97 10.79
N TRP A 80 9.02 3.80 11.06
CA TRP A 80 8.05 4.89 10.95
C TRP A 80 8.23 5.91 12.06
N SER A 81 8.52 5.49 13.29
CA SER A 81 8.78 6.40 14.41
C SER A 81 9.74 5.74 15.39
N ASP A 82 10.22 6.51 16.37
CA ASP A 82 11.10 5.99 17.41
C ASP A 82 10.39 4.95 18.28
N ASP A 83 9.06 5.11 18.43
CA ASP A 83 8.16 4.16 19.07
C ASP A 83 7.12 3.58 18.08
N GLU A 84 6.34 2.60 18.53
CA GLU A 84 5.29 1.93 17.75
C GLU A 84 3.87 2.42 18.07
N SER A 85 3.73 3.53 18.82
CA SER A 85 2.42 4.04 19.29
C SER A 85 1.48 4.43 18.14
N TRP A 86 2.04 4.72 16.96
CA TRP A 86 1.27 5.01 15.75
C TRP A 86 0.32 3.88 15.37
N ARG A 87 0.64 2.62 15.73
CA ARG A 87 -0.18 1.45 15.39
C ARG A 87 -1.52 1.47 16.12
N ASP A 88 -1.53 1.94 17.36
CA ASP A 88 -2.74 1.97 18.19
C ASP A 88 -3.80 2.94 17.62
N GLY A 89 -3.34 4.03 17.00
CA GLY A 89 -4.21 5.00 16.33
C GLY A 89 -4.52 4.68 14.87
N TYR A 90 -3.77 3.77 14.24
CA TYR A 90 -3.91 3.49 12.81
C TYR A 90 -5.21 2.73 12.50
N PHE A 91 -6.12 3.37 11.77
CA PHE A 91 -7.48 2.87 11.49
C PHE A 91 -8.27 2.39 12.71
N GLN A 92 -7.99 2.97 13.88
CA GLN A 92 -8.70 2.61 15.10
C GLN A 92 -10.18 2.95 14.98
N VAL A 93 -11.04 1.96 15.24
CA VAL A 93 -12.48 2.15 15.43
C VAL A 93 -12.77 1.92 16.91
N ASN A 94 -13.36 2.92 17.56
CA ASN A 94 -13.65 2.90 18.98
C ASN A 94 -15.01 3.54 19.27
N GLU A 95 -15.46 3.46 20.52
CA GLU A 95 -16.76 4.01 20.93
C GLU A 95 -16.90 5.50 20.64
N ALA A 96 -15.79 6.25 20.73
CA ALA A 96 -15.80 7.69 20.48
C ALA A 96 -16.00 8.06 19.00
N ASN A 97 -15.65 7.18 18.04
CA ASN A 97 -15.71 7.50 16.61
C ASN A 97 -16.72 6.67 15.80
N ILE A 98 -17.25 5.57 16.35
CA ILE A 98 -18.06 4.60 15.60
C ILE A 98 -19.31 5.23 14.97
N ASP A 99 -20.01 6.11 15.68
CA ASP A 99 -21.23 6.75 15.16
C ASP A 99 -20.92 7.75 14.05
N ALA A 100 -19.82 8.50 14.18
CA ALA A 100 -19.37 9.42 13.14
C ALA A 100 -18.96 8.64 11.87
N LEU A 101 -18.22 7.54 12.04
CA LEU A 101 -17.83 6.66 10.92
C LEU A 101 -19.04 6.00 10.25
N ARG A 102 -20.07 5.61 11.02
CA ARG A 102 -21.32 5.06 10.48
C ARG A 102 -22.04 6.08 9.59
N ARG A 103 -22.24 7.30 10.08
CA ARG A 103 -22.85 8.41 9.31
C ARG A 103 -22.06 8.70 8.03
N ALA A 104 -20.74 8.84 8.13
CA ALA A 104 -19.87 9.06 6.97
C ALA A 104 -19.95 7.91 5.95
N GLY A 105 -20.15 6.67 6.43
CA GLY A 105 -20.37 5.50 5.58
C GLY A 105 -21.70 5.55 4.82
N GLU A 106 -22.78 5.95 5.49
CA GLU A 106 -24.12 6.13 4.90
C GLU A 106 -24.12 7.22 3.83
N GLU A 107 -23.58 8.40 4.15
CA GLU A 107 -23.42 9.50 3.20
C GLU A 107 -22.63 9.09 1.96
N ARG A 108 -21.51 8.37 2.14
CA ARG A 108 -20.69 7.89 1.02
C ARG A 108 -21.45 6.87 0.17
N ARG A 109 -22.30 6.02 0.75
CA ARG A 109 -23.16 5.09 -0.01
C ARG A 109 -24.23 5.85 -0.79
N ALA A 110 -24.91 6.82 -0.18
CA ALA A 110 -25.91 7.66 -0.85
C ALA A 110 -25.28 8.45 -2.02
N ALA A 111 -24.12 9.07 -1.81
CA ALA A 111 -23.39 9.79 -2.86
C ALA A 111 -22.98 8.86 -4.02
N ARG A 112 -22.53 7.64 -3.72
CA ARG A 112 -22.21 6.63 -4.77
C ARG A 112 -23.45 6.17 -5.53
N ALA A 113 -24.59 5.99 -4.86
CA ALA A 113 -25.85 5.64 -5.49
C ALA A 113 -26.34 6.77 -6.42
N HIS A 114 -26.26 8.02 -5.96
CA HIS A 114 -26.60 9.19 -6.77
C HIS A 114 -25.72 9.29 -8.03
N ARG A 115 -24.38 9.19 -7.88
CA ARG A 115 -23.44 9.19 -9.02
C ARG A 115 -23.73 8.08 -10.03
N ARG A 116 -24.17 6.90 -9.56
CA ARG A 116 -24.58 5.80 -10.42
C ARG A 116 -25.87 6.13 -11.18
N ALA A 117 -26.87 6.70 -10.52
CA ALA A 117 -28.14 7.08 -11.13
C ALA A 117 -27.99 8.21 -12.16
N THR A 118 -27.09 9.17 -11.92
CA THR A 118 -26.86 10.32 -12.81
C THR A 118 -25.85 10.05 -13.93
N GLY A 119 -25.38 8.81 -14.09
CA GLY A 119 -24.39 8.46 -15.10
C GLY A 119 -22.98 9.03 -14.86
N GLN A 120 -22.73 9.63 -13.68
CA GLN A 120 -21.41 10.11 -13.25
C GLN A 120 -20.54 8.97 -12.70
N VAL A 121 -20.55 7.83 -13.38
CA VAL A 121 -19.67 6.69 -13.08
C VAL A 121 -18.52 6.78 -14.07
N ARG A 122 -17.28 6.55 -13.61
CA ARG A 122 -16.16 6.32 -14.54
C ARG A 122 -16.55 5.14 -15.43
N THR A 123 -16.82 5.41 -16.70
CA THR A 123 -16.86 4.38 -17.75
C THR A 123 -15.48 3.74 -17.79
N ALA A 124 -15.46 2.41 -17.73
CA ALA A 124 -14.25 1.60 -17.76
C ALA A 124 -13.48 1.78 -19.07
#